data_AF-A0A516GDX3-F1
#
_entry.id   AF-A0A516GDX3-F1
#
_cell.length_a   1.000
_cell.length_b   1.000
_cell.length_c   1.000
_cell.angle_alpha   90.00
_cell.angle_beta   90.00
_cell.angle_gamma   90.00
#
_symmetry.space_group_name_H-M   'P 1'
#
loop_
_entity.id
_entity.type
_entity.pdbx_description
1 polymer ?
#
loop_
_entity_poly.entity_id
_entity_poly.type
_entity_poly.pdbx_seq_one_letter_code
_entity_poly.pdbx_strand_id
1 'polypeptide(L)'
;MADTTVDLPLDTKNEESGEDEVFTMRQITRIDDKKGVPKQLHILTTRTDLSAGEVVYRMGSRWRQENYFRYARMHFDLDSHDSYASTVDDPQRSVPNPAKKRAYQVVTAARARYERAVASTDAALLAARSPRPGQDVVISNEEHDRLTENLRGAEAELTTTQAAHKELPVRVRLGDLHPGQQVLDTQTKLVHHCIRIAAFNTATTIARGSGSTPPTPGPTTKPTGWPGRS
;
A
#
# COMPACT_ATOMS: atom_id res chain seq x y z
N MET A 1 1.65 -16.32 -10.40
CA MET A 1 2.24 -16.61 -9.07
C MET A 1 3.37 -17.58 -9.32
N ALA A 2 4.54 -17.36 -8.73
CA ALA A 2 5.70 -18.25 -8.84
C ALA A 2 6.06 -18.81 -7.47
N ASP A 3 6.56 -20.03 -7.43
CA ASP A 3 6.97 -20.75 -6.22
C ASP A 3 8.33 -21.35 -6.50
N THR A 4 9.36 -20.81 -5.87
CA THR A 4 10.77 -21.11 -6.15
C THR A 4 11.52 -21.31 -4.84
N THR A 5 12.77 -21.72 -4.91
CA THR A 5 13.70 -21.73 -3.78
C THR A 5 14.72 -20.61 -3.96
N VAL A 6 15.17 -20.00 -2.88
CA VAL A 6 16.21 -18.96 -2.87
C VAL A 6 17.21 -19.24 -1.74
N ASP A 7 18.48 -19.06 -2.04
CA ASP A 7 19.56 -19.16 -1.05
C ASP A 7 19.85 -17.77 -0.51
N LEU A 8 19.72 -17.61 0.82
CA LEU A 8 20.03 -16.36 1.51
C LEU A 8 21.44 -16.45 2.09
N PRO A 9 22.37 -15.57 1.72
CA PRO A 9 23.68 -15.55 2.34
C PRO A 9 23.55 -15.13 3.81
N LEU A 10 24.23 -15.87 4.68
CA LEU A 10 24.42 -15.54 6.09
C LEU A 10 25.78 -14.85 6.25
N ASP A 11 25.92 -14.04 7.31
CA ASP A 11 27.17 -13.32 7.62
C ASP A 11 28.22 -14.24 8.31
N THR A 12 28.02 -15.55 8.22
CA THR A 12 28.87 -16.60 8.78
C THR A 12 29.53 -17.38 7.65
N LYS A 13 30.76 -17.83 7.89
CA LYS A 13 31.51 -18.67 6.95
C LYS A 13 31.34 -20.13 7.35
N ASN A 14 31.14 -21.00 6.38
CA ASN A 14 31.15 -22.44 6.62
C ASN A 14 32.57 -22.87 7.02
N GLU A 15 32.72 -23.48 8.20
CA GLU A 15 34.01 -23.85 8.79
C GLU A 15 34.80 -24.88 7.94
N GLU A 16 34.13 -25.70 7.14
CA GLU A 16 34.75 -26.75 6.32
C GLU A 16 35.16 -26.28 4.91
N SER A 17 34.40 -25.34 4.33
CA SER A 17 34.59 -24.90 2.93
C SER A 17 35.13 -23.47 2.79
N GLY A 18 35.04 -22.64 3.83
CA GLY A 18 35.46 -21.23 3.80
C GLY A 18 34.55 -20.32 2.97
N GLU A 19 33.47 -20.85 2.41
CA GLU A 19 32.45 -20.12 1.64
C GLU A 19 31.42 -19.44 2.57
N ASP A 20 30.67 -18.48 2.03
CA ASP A 20 29.54 -17.88 2.76
C ASP A 20 28.50 -18.96 3.05
N GLU A 21 28.10 -19.08 4.31
CA GLU A 21 27.03 -19.99 4.69
C GLU A 21 25.72 -19.50 4.08
N VAL A 22 24.95 -20.40 3.46
CA VAL A 22 23.69 -20.05 2.81
C VAL A 22 22.52 -20.76 3.47
N PHE A 23 21.42 -20.04 3.65
CA PHE A 23 20.16 -20.58 4.13
C PHE A 23 19.14 -20.67 3.00
N THR A 24 18.88 -21.89 2.56
CA THR A 24 17.90 -22.20 1.51
C THR A 24 16.47 -22.05 2.03
N MET A 25 15.70 -21.13 1.44
CA MET A 25 14.29 -20.88 1.78
C MET A 25 13.39 -21.01 0.56
N ARG A 26 12.13 -21.38 0.79
CA ARG A 26 11.09 -21.30 -0.23
C ARG A 26 10.63 -19.85 -0.40
N GLN A 27 10.57 -19.39 -1.64
CA GLN A 27 10.10 -18.08 -2.05
C GLN A 27 8.83 -18.19 -2.90
N ILE A 28 7.73 -17.62 -2.39
CA ILE A 28 6.48 -17.48 -3.14
C ILE A 28 6.36 -16.04 -3.62
N THR A 29 6.23 -15.85 -4.93
CA THR A 29 6.17 -14.55 -5.58
C THR A 29 4.80 -14.31 -6.20
N ARG A 30 4.20 -13.16 -5.88
CA ARG A 30 2.90 -12.73 -6.41
C ARG A 30 2.95 -11.27 -6.89
N ILE A 31 2.20 -10.97 -7.95
CA ILE A 31 1.89 -9.60 -8.35
C ILE A 31 0.65 -9.12 -7.57
N ASP A 32 0.76 -7.94 -6.97
CA ASP A 32 -0.31 -7.20 -6.30
C ASP A 32 -0.60 -5.92 -7.08
N ASP A 33 -1.79 -5.86 -7.67
CA ASP A 33 -2.28 -4.81 -8.55
C ASP A 33 -3.34 -3.91 -7.88
N LYS A 34 -3.65 -4.15 -6.60
CA LYS A 34 -4.75 -3.49 -5.86
C LYS A 34 -4.69 -1.96 -5.81
N LYS A 35 -3.54 -1.35 -6.08
CA LYS A 35 -3.34 0.11 -6.03
C LYS A 35 -3.04 0.73 -7.40
N GLY A 36 -3.41 0.06 -8.50
CA GLY A 36 -3.24 0.55 -9.87
C GLY A 36 -1.80 0.51 -10.40
N VAL A 37 -0.81 0.37 -9.51
CA VAL A 37 0.59 0.07 -9.87
C VAL A 37 0.87 -1.38 -9.47
N PRO A 38 1.21 -2.27 -10.42
CA PRO A 38 1.56 -3.65 -10.10
C PRO A 38 2.83 -3.66 -9.25
N LYS A 39 2.75 -4.26 -8.06
CA LYS A 39 3.88 -4.47 -7.16
C LYS A 39 4.15 -5.96 -7.03
N GLN A 40 5.42 -6.32 -7.04
CA GLN A 40 5.83 -7.70 -6.78
C GLN A 40 6.02 -7.89 -5.27
N LEU A 41 5.39 -8.92 -4.73
CA LEU A 41 5.51 -9.34 -3.34
C LEU A 41 6.23 -10.69 -3.30
N HIS A 42 7.30 -10.76 -2.51
CA HIS A 42 8.05 -11.97 -2.22
C HIS A 42 7.75 -12.42 -0.79
N ILE A 43 7.34 -13.66 -0.61
CA ILE A 43 7.10 -14.28 0.68
C ILE A 43 8.14 -15.39 0.85
N LEU A 44 9.04 -15.20 1.81
CA LEU A 44 10.04 -16.20 2.20
C LEU A 44 9.48 -17.06 3.33
N THR A 45 9.56 -18.37 3.21
CA THR A 45 9.07 -19.31 4.22
C THR A 45 9.88 -20.59 4.25
N THR A 46 10.00 -21.18 5.45
CA THR A 46 10.50 -22.55 5.65
C THR A 46 9.39 -23.59 5.58
N ARG A 47 8.13 -23.17 5.46
CA ARG A 47 6.96 -24.06 5.42
C ARG A 47 6.85 -24.74 4.06
N THR A 48 7.25 -26.01 3.99
CA THR A 48 7.08 -26.88 2.82
C THR A 48 5.76 -27.67 2.85
N ASP A 49 5.09 -27.72 4.01
CA ASP A 49 3.85 -28.45 4.23
C ASP A 49 2.60 -27.77 3.64
N LEU A 50 2.70 -26.48 3.30
CA LEU A 50 1.58 -25.70 2.75
C LEU A 50 1.63 -25.55 1.24
N SER A 51 0.46 -25.49 0.62
CA SER A 51 0.35 -24.97 -0.74
C SER A 51 0.72 -23.47 -0.79
N ALA A 52 1.24 -23.01 -1.93
CA ALA A 52 1.60 -21.60 -2.09
C ALA A 52 0.39 -20.67 -1.92
N GLY A 53 -0.80 -21.11 -2.36
CA GLY A 53 -2.05 -20.37 -2.16
C GLY A 53 -2.40 -20.19 -0.68
N GLU A 54 -2.18 -21.22 0.13
CA GLU A 54 -2.46 -21.16 1.56
C GLU A 54 -1.46 -20.28 2.31
N VAL A 55 -0.17 -20.31 1.94
CA VAL A 55 0.82 -19.37 2.46
C VAL A 55 0.40 -17.93 2.16
N VAL A 56 0.03 -17.63 0.91
CA VAL A 56 -0.44 -16.29 0.50
C VAL A 56 -1.69 -15.88 1.28
N TYR A 57 -2.65 -16.78 1.46
CA TYR A 57 -3.88 -16.52 2.23
C TYR A 57 -3.58 -16.23 3.72
N ARG A 58 -2.72 -17.02 4.35
CA ARG A 58 -2.30 -16.83 5.75
C ARG A 58 -1.52 -15.52 5.91
N MET A 59 -0.63 -15.18 4.97
CA MET A 59 0.07 -13.90 4.95
C MET A 59 -0.90 -12.72 4.78
N GLY A 60 -1.91 -12.84 3.92
CA GLY A 60 -2.98 -11.85 3.82
C GLY A 60 -3.79 -11.68 5.12
N SER A 61 -3.93 -12.75 5.90
CA SER A 61 -4.60 -12.69 7.22
C SER A 61 -3.78 -11.92 8.27
N ARG A 62 -2.44 -11.94 8.19
CA ARG A 62 -1.58 -11.09 9.04
C ARG A 62 -1.84 -9.60 8.76
N TRP A 63 -2.02 -9.23 7.50
CA TRP A 63 -2.37 -7.85 7.14
C TRP A 63 -3.74 -7.45 7.70
N ARG A 64 -4.70 -8.38 7.77
CA ARG A 64 -6.01 -8.11 8.40
C ARG A 64 -5.87 -7.81 9.90
N GLN A 65 -4.94 -8.47 10.60
CA GLN A 65 -4.65 -8.19 12.00
C GLN A 65 -4.15 -6.75 12.19
N GLU A 66 -3.22 -6.31 11.34
CA GLU A 66 -2.73 -4.91 11.36
C GLU A 66 -3.87 -3.92 11.07
N ASN A 67 -4.71 -4.22 10.08
CA ASN A 67 -5.88 -3.40 9.76
C ASN A 67 -6.84 -3.30 10.96
N TYR A 68 -7.12 -4.41 11.65
CA TYR A 68 -7.98 -4.43 12.82
C TYR A 68 -7.43 -3.54 13.94
N PHE A 69 -6.16 -3.71 14.32
CA PHE A 69 -5.57 -2.91 15.39
C PHE A 69 -5.47 -1.43 15.02
N ARG A 70 -5.17 -1.10 13.76
CA ARG A 70 -5.21 0.28 13.28
C ARG A 70 -6.60 0.89 13.40
N TYR A 71 -7.62 0.16 12.94
CA TYR A 71 -9.01 0.63 13.01
C TYR A 71 -9.44 0.80 14.48
N ALA A 72 -9.15 -0.18 15.33
CA ALA A 72 -9.49 -0.13 16.74
C ALA A 72 -8.79 1.02 17.49
N ARG A 73 -7.54 1.34 17.14
CA ARG A 73 -6.85 2.52 17.68
C ARG A 73 -7.53 3.83 17.24
N MET A 74 -7.97 3.92 15.99
CA MET A 74 -8.59 5.14 15.45
C MET A 74 -10.02 5.36 15.92
N HIS A 75 -10.78 4.28 16.16
CA HIS A 75 -12.23 4.36 16.37
C HIS A 75 -12.71 3.88 17.74
N PHE A 76 -11.93 3.06 18.44
CA PHE A 76 -12.29 2.53 19.77
C PHE A 76 -11.31 2.98 20.86
N ASP A 77 -10.44 3.94 20.54
CA ASP A 77 -9.45 4.50 21.46
C ASP A 77 -8.66 3.39 22.18
N LEU A 78 -8.30 2.34 21.44
CA LEU A 78 -7.72 1.13 22.02
C LEU A 78 -6.43 1.40 22.82
N ASP A 79 -5.67 2.44 22.44
CA ASP A 79 -4.42 2.82 23.12
C ASP A 79 -4.66 3.52 24.46
N SER A 80 -5.83 4.14 24.72
CA SER A 80 -6.08 4.82 26.01
C SER A 80 -6.29 3.85 27.18
N HIS A 81 -6.57 2.59 26.87
CA HIS A 81 -6.79 1.53 27.85
C HIS A 81 -5.48 0.90 28.39
N ASP A 82 -4.33 1.23 27.80
CA ASP A 82 -3.05 0.56 28.14
C ASP A 82 -2.42 1.08 29.43
N SER A 83 -2.50 2.39 29.67
CA SER A 83 -1.96 3.01 30.87
C SER A 83 -2.52 4.42 31.03
N TYR A 84 -2.88 4.77 32.27
CA TYR A 84 -3.17 6.14 32.66
C TYR A 84 -1.89 6.95 32.98
N ALA A 85 -0.74 6.28 33.11
CA ALA A 85 0.53 6.94 33.33
C ALA A 85 1.06 7.49 31.99
N SER A 86 1.18 8.82 31.92
CA SER A 86 1.76 9.52 30.79
C SER A 86 2.85 10.49 31.25
N THR A 87 3.81 10.72 30.37
CA THR A 87 4.84 11.75 30.54
C THR A 87 4.74 12.75 29.40
N VAL A 88 5.06 14.02 29.69
CA VAL A 88 5.15 15.07 28.67
C VAL A 88 6.23 14.67 27.65
N ASP A 89 5.89 14.64 26.37
CA ASP A 89 6.86 14.44 25.28
C ASP A 89 7.78 15.66 25.17
N ASP A 90 9.00 15.48 24.66
CA ASP A 90 9.94 16.59 24.45
C ASP A 90 9.39 17.56 23.38
N PRO A 91 9.02 18.81 23.74
CA PRO A 91 8.46 19.75 22.77
C PRO A 91 9.46 20.17 21.69
N GLN A 92 10.77 20.08 21.96
CA GLN A 92 11.82 20.41 21.00
C GLN A 92 12.14 19.24 20.07
N ARG A 93 11.56 18.05 20.30
CA ARG A 93 11.74 16.88 19.44
C ARG A 93 11.40 17.22 18.00
N SER A 94 12.39 17.06 17.13
CA SER A 94 12.22 17.30 15.70
C SER A 94 11.36 16.19 15.10
N VAL A 95 10.28 16.53 14.40
CA VAL A 95 9.35 15.57 13.77
C VAL A 95 9.12 15.90 12.29
N PRO A 96 8.79 14.91 11.44
CA PRO A 96 8.44 15.15 10.03
C PRO A 96 7.23 16.08 9.91
N ASN A 97 7.30 17.04 8.97
CA ASN A 97 6.21 17.98 8.76
C ASN A 97 5.03 17.32 7.99
N PRO A 98 3.85 17.11 8.62
CA PRO A 98 2.70 16.52 7.95
C PRO A 98 2.12 17.42 6.85
N ALA A 99 2.29 18.74 6.94
CA ALA A 99 1.90 19.67 5.88
C ALA A 99 2.74 19.45 4.61
N LYS A 100 4.05 19.23 4.75
CA LYS A 100 4.93 18.93 3.59
C LYS A 100 4.52 17.64 2.88
N LYS A 101 4.17 16.59 3.65
CA LYS A 101 3.65 15.34 3.08
C LYS A 101 2.34 15.54 2.32
N ARG A 102 1.41 16.36 2.84
CA ARG A 102 0.16 16.70 2.14
C ARG A 102 0.43 17.50 0.86
N ALA A 103 1.30 18.50 0.91
CA ALA A 103 1.70 19.26 -0.27
C ALA A 103 2.36 18.39 -1.35
N TYR A 104 3.15 17.39 -0.96
CA TYR A 104 3.71 16.42 -1.90
C TYR A 104 2.65 15.59 -2.63
N GLN A 105 1.55 15.23 -1.95
CA GLN A 105 0.42 14.54 -2.61
C GLN A 105 -0.25 15.44 -3.66
N VAL A 106 -0.38 16.73 -3.36
CA VAL A 106 -0.89 17.72 -4.33
C VAL A 106 0.04 17.84 -5.54
N VAL A 107 1.36 17.92 -5.33
CA VAL A 107 2.34 17.91 -6.45
C VAL A 107 2.22 16.65 -7.29
N THR A 108 2.03 15.49 -6.66
CA THR A 108 1.87 14.21 -7.38
C THR A 108 0.61 14.21 -8.23
N ALA A 109 -0.50 14.75 -7.72
CA ALA A 109 -1.75 14.90 -8.46
C ALA A 109 -1.61 15.90 -9.62
N ALA A 110 -0.98 17.05 -9.40
CA ALA A 110 -0.70 18.06 -10.43
C ALA A 110 0.20 17.49 -11.54
N ARG A 111 1.21 16.69 -11.17
CA ARG A 111 2.06 16.00 -12.15
C ARG A 111 1.25 15.02 -13.01
N ALA A 112 0.40 14.19 -12.39
CA ALA A 112 -0.47 13.29 -13.13
C ALA A 112 -1.51 14.03 -14.00
N ARG A 113 -1.93 15.24 -13.62
CA ARG A 113 -2.75 16.11 -14.47
C ARG A 113 -1.95 16.62 -15.67
N TYR A 114 -0.74 17.13 -15.44
CA TYR A 114 0.16 17.62 -16.49
C TYR A 114 0.45 16.55 -17.54
N GLU A 115 0.83 15.33 -17.14
CA GLU A 115 1.09 14.22 -18.08
C GLU A 115 -0.15 13.89 -18.94
N ARG A 116 -1.35 13.92 -18.34
CA ARG A 116 -2.59 13.74 -19.10
C ARG A 116 -2.85 14.89 -20.07
N ALA A 117 -2.57 16.12 -19.65
CA ALA A 117 -2.73 17.31 -20.49
C ALA A 117 -1.78 17.28 -21.69
N VAL A 118 -0.51 16.88 -21.50
CA VAL A 118 0.46 16.65 -22.57
C VAL A 118 -0.08 15.63 -23.58
N ALA A 119 -0.44 14.43 -23.12
CA ALA A 119 -0.96 13.38 -24.00
C ALA A 119 -2.22 13.83 -24.78
N SER A 120 -3.14 14.56 -24.13
CA SER A 120 -4.35 15.07 -24.78
C SER A 120 -4.05 16.16 -25.81
N THR A 121 -3.08 17.04 -25.53
CA THR A 121 -2.70 18.14 -26.40
C THR A 121 -1.96 17.62 -27.63
N ASP A 122 -1.03 16.67 -27.43
CA ASP A 122 -0.30 16.02 -28.52
C ASP A 122 -1.25 15.29 -29.46
N ALA A 123 -2.23 14.55 -28.92
CA ALA A 123 -3.24 13.88 -29.72
C ALA A 123 -4.09 14.88 -30.52
N ALA A 124 -4.50 16.00 -29.91
CA ALA A 124 -5.31 17.02 -30.57
C ALA A 124 -4.52 17.78 -31.65
N LEU A 125 -3.25 18.12 -31.40
CA LEU A 125 -2.35 18.71 -32.39
C LEU A 125 -2.05 17.76 -33.53
N LEU A 126 -1.84 16.47 -33.26
CA LEU A 126 -1.64 15.46 -34.29
C LEU A 126 -2.87 15.33 -35.19
N ALA A 127 -4.07 15.29 -34.60
CA ALA A 127 -5.32 15.26 -35.34
C ALA A 127 -5.49 16.52 -36.21
N ALA A 128 -5.19 17.70 -35.66
CA ALA A 128 -5.23 18.95 -36.41
C ALA A 128 -4.23 18.97 -37.58
N ARG A 129 -3.04 18.37 -37.41
CA ARG A 129 -1.99 18.31 -38.44
C ARG A 129 -2.13 17.17 -39.45
N SER A 130 -3.14 16.32 -39.31
CA SER A 130 -3.33 15.14 -40.16
C SER A 130 -4.65 15.21 -40.96
N PRO A 131 -4.75 16.11 -41.97
CA PRO A 131 -5.93 16.19 -42.80
C PRO A 131 -6.12 14.96 -43.70
N ARG A 132 -7.31 14.86 -44.31
CA ARG A 132 -7.55 13.85 -45.36
C ARG A 132 -6.64 14.13 -46.57
N PRO A 133 -6.23 13.08 -47.31
CA PRO A 133 -5.45 13.26 -48.52
C PRO A 133 -6.10 14.27 -49.48
N GLY A 134 -5.34 15.27 -49.93
CA GLY A 134 -5.82 16.32 -50.84
C GLY A 134 -6.42 17.56 -50.17
N GLN A 135 -6.35 17.68 -48.84
CA GLN A 135 -6.72 18.90 -48.11
C GLN A 135 -5.49 19.56 -47.49
N ASP A 136 -5.33 20.87 -47.74
CA ASP A 136 -4.40 21.70 -46.99
C ASP A 136 -5.03 22.15 -45.67
N VAL A 137 -4.24 22.15 -44.61
CA VAL A 137 -4.62 22.68 -43.30
C VAL A 137 -3.69 23.81 -42.90
N VAL A 138 -4.29 24.93 -42.49
CA VAL A 138 -3.63 26.02 -41.79
C VAL A 138 -4.20 26.06 -40.38
N ILE A 139 -3.36 25.82 -39.37
CA ILE A 139 -3.75 25.96 -37.96
C ILE A 139 -3.54 27.42 -37.59
N SER A 140 -4.62 28.12 -37.25
CA SER A 140 -4.52 29.51 -36.80
C SER A 140 -3.90 29.60 -35.40
N ASN A 141 -3.36 30.77 -35.04
CA ASN A 141 -2.87 31.01 -33.68
C ASN A 141 -3.97 30.83 -32.63
N GLU A 142 -5.21 31.24 -32.94
CA GLU A 142 -6.36 31.07 -32.05
C GLU A 142 -6.71 29.59 -31.80
N GLU A 143 -6.63 28.75 -32.84
CA GLU A 143 -6.83 27.30 -32.69
C GLU A 143 -5.69 26.66 -31.92
N HIS A 144 -4.44 27.04 -32.21
CA HIS A 144 -3.29 26.57 -31.45
C HIS A 144 -3.41 26.97 -29.97
N ASP A 145 -3.84 28.20 -29.68
CA ASP A 145 -4.05 28.68 -28.33
C ASP A 145 -5.12 27.87 -27.61
N ARG A 146 -6.25 27.61 -28.28
CA ARG A 146 -7.34 26.78 -27.74
C ARG A 146 -6.89 25.35 -27.46
N LEU A 147 -6.11 24.76 -28.36
CA LEU A 147 -5.60 23.39 -28.21
C LEU A 147 -4.60 23.26 -27.06
N THR A 148 -3.84 24.31 -26.76
CA THR A 148 -2.79 24.31 -25.73
C THR A 148 -3.21 24.93 -24.40
N GLU A 149 -4.42 25.49 -24.28
CA GLU A 149 -4.91 26.18 -23.08
C GLU A 149 -4.86 25.28 -21.82
N ASN A 150 -5.38 24.05 -21.91
CA ASN A 150 -5.37 23.12 -20.78
C ASN A 150 -3.95 22.70 -20.37
N LEU A 151 -3.03 22.55 -21.33
CA LEU A 151 -1.62 22.24 -21.05
C LEU A 151 -0.96 23.37 -20.26
N ARG A 152 -1.12 24.62 -20.71
CA ARG A 152 -0.61 25.81 -20.01
C ARG A 152 -1.18 25.93 -18.60
N GLY A 153 -2.48 25.68 -18.42
CA GLY A 153 -3.10 25.65 -17.10
C GLY A 153 -2.52 24.56 -16.17
N ALA A 154 -2.32 23.36 -16.70
CA ALA A 154 -1.73 22.25 -15.92
C ALA A 154 -0.25 22.49 -15.57
N GLU A 155 0.52 23.12 -16.47
CA GLU A 155 1.91 23.51 -16.21
C GLU A 155 2.01 24.60 -15.13
N ALA A 156 1.14 25.60 -15.18
CA ALA A 156 1.07 26.65 -14.16
C ALA A 156 0.68 26.08 -12.78
N GLU A 157 -0.29 25.16 -12.74
CA GLU A 157 -0.67 24.44 -11.52
C GLU A 157 0.50 23.61 -10.96
N LEU A 158 1.20 22.85 -11.81
CA LEU A 158 2.36 22.06 -11.40
C LEU A 158 3.47 22.95 -10.83
N THR A 159 3.78 24.07 -11.49
CA THR A 159 4.80 25.02 -11.05
C THR A 159 4.43 25.63 -9.70
N THR A 160 3.18 26.08 -9.54
CA THR A 160 2.68 26.67 -8.30
C THR A 160 2.71 25.68 -7.14
N THR A 161 2.26 24.44 -7.37
CA THR A 161 2.23 23.40 -6.32
C THR A 161 3.64 22.95 -5.94
N GLN A 162 4.58 22.89 -6.88
CA GLN A 162 5.99 22.61 -6.60
C GLN A 162 6.65 23.70 -5.76
N ALA A 163 6.39 24.98 -6.09
CA ALA A 163 6.88 26.11 -5.31
C ALA A 163 6.37 26.05 -3.87
N ALA A 164 5.05 25.89 -3.68
CA ALA A 164 4.43 25.78 -2.37
C ALA A 164 4.98 24.60 -1.54
N HIS A 165 5.20 23.44 -2.16
CA HIS A 165 5.81 22.29 -1.47
C HIS A 165 7.28 22.57 -1.05
N LYS A 166 8.03 23.32 -1.86
CA LYS A 166 9.44 23.63 -1.59
C LYS A 166 9.59 24.57 -0.39
N GLU A 167 8.68 25.51 -0.21
CA GLU A 167 8.69 26.46 0.91
C GLU A 167 8.48 25.80 2.27
N LEU A 168 7.79 24.65 2.30
CA LEU A 168 7.53 23.96 3.55
C LEU A 168 8.80 23.32 4.14
N PRO A 169 9.10 23.51 5.45
CA PRO A 169 10.23 22.86 6.08
C PRO A 169 10.01 21.35 6.15
N VAL A 170 11.09 20.57 6.04
CA VAL A 170 11.05 19.09 6.10
C VAL A 170 10.69 18.61 7.50
N ARG A 171 11.21 19.28 8.52
CA ARG A 171 11.00 18.97 9.93
C ARG A 171 10.53 20.20 10.67
N VAL A 172 9.69 19.97 11.67
CA VAL A 172 9.17 21.00 12.58
C VAL A 172 9.29 20.48 14.00
N ARG A 173 9.19 21.37 14.99
CA ARG A 173 9.20 20.95 16.39
C ARG A 173 7.86 20.32 16.76
N LEU A 174 7.90 19.32 17.63
CA LEU A 174 6.69 18.66 18.10
C LEU A 174 5.74 19.65 18.78
N GLY A 175 6.26 20.54 19.62
CA GLY A 175 5.45 21.55 20.32
C GLY A 175 4.69 22.50 19.40
N ASP A 176 5.21 22.76 18.19
CA ASP A 176 4.55 23.61 17.19
C ASP A 176 3.36 22.89 16.50
N LEU A 177 3.37 21.55 16.46
CA LEU A 177 2.30 20.74 15.86
C LEU A 177 1.27 20.25 16.88
N HIS A 178 1.75 19.81 18.04
CA HIS A 178 0.96 19.15 19.07
C HIS A 178 1.40 19.68 20.45
N PRO A 179 0.97 20.88 20.84
CA PRO A 179 1.32 21.46 22.12
C PRO A 179 0.80 20.57 23.26
N GLY A 180 1.67 20.27 24.22
CA GLY A 180 1.34 19.42 25.37
C GLY A 180 1.22 17.93 25.05
N GLN A 181 1.76 17.46 23.91
CA GLN A 181 1.78 16.04 23.56
C GLN A 181 2.27 15.19 24.73
N GLN A 182 1.49 14.15 25.04
CA GLN A 182 1.82 13.15 26.05
C GLN A 182 2.28 11.86 25.37
N VAL A 183 3.20 11.15 26.01
CA VAL A 183 3.60 9.78 25.65
C VAL A 183 3.17 8.85 26.78
N LEU A 184 2.46 7.77 26.43
CA LEU A 184 2.13 6.72 27.39
C LEU A 184 3.40 5.98 27.81
N ASP A 185 3.37 5.40 29.02
CA ASP A 185 4.45 4.52 29.46
C ASP A 185 4.71 3.40 28.43
N THR A 186 5.92 3.41 27.88
CA THR A 186 6.27 2.56 26.73
C THR A 186 6.36 1.09 27.14
N GLN A 187 6.85 0.80 28.35
CA GLN A 187 6.99 -0.59 28.82
C GLN A 187 5.61 -1.24 28.99
N THR A 188 4.70 -0.57 29.70
CA THR A 188 3.32 -1.05 29.88
C THR A 188 2.61 -1.21 28.54
N LYS A 189 2.79 -0.28 27.61
CA LYS A 189 2.23 -0.37 26.26
C LYS A 189 2.72 -1.61 25.49
N LEU A 190 4.03 -1.90 25.55
CA LEU A 190 4.60 -3.06 24.87
C LEU A 190 4.04 -4.38 25.43
N VAL A 191 3.89 -4.48 26.75
CA VAL A 191 3.28 -5.67 27.40
C VAL A 191 1.84 -5.86 26.93
N HIS A 192 1.03 -4.79 26.93
CA HIS A 192 -0.36 -4.86 26.46
C HIS A 192 -0.46 -5.22 24.97
N HIS A 193 0.43 -4.68 24.13
CA HIS A 193 0.49 -5.07 22.72
C HIS A 193 0.75 -6.57 22.54
N CYS A 194 1.72 -7.13 23.27
CA CYS A 194 2.02 -8.56 23.23
C CYS A 194 0.79 -9.40 23.63
N ILE A 195 0.12 -9.04 24.72
CA ILE A 195 -1.08 -9.72 25.20
C ILE A 195 -2.21 -9.64 24.17
N ARG A 196 -2.47 -8.45 23.59
CA ARG A 196 -3.51 -8.25 22.57
C ARG A 196 -3.26 -9.06 21.31
N ILE A 197 -2.01 -9.11 20.85
CA ILE A 197 -1.62 -9.90 19.68
C ILE A 197 -1.81 -11.40 19.97
N ALA A 198 -1.39 -11.88 21.15
CA ALA A 198 -1.57 -13.27 21.57
C ALA A 198 -3.05 -13.66 21.68
N ALA A 199 -3.88 -12.80 22.30
CA ALA A 199 -5.32 -13.01 22.41
C ALA A 199 -6.00 -13.03 21.04
N PHE A 200 -5.68 -12.08 20.15
CA PHE A 200 -6.21 -12.07 18.78
C PHE A 200 -5.83 -13.33 18.00
N ASN A 201 -4.55 -13.75 18.08
CA ASN A 201 -4.08 -14.96 17.41
C ASN A 201 -4.81 -16.20 17.95
N THR A 202 -5.02 -16.28 19.26
CA THR A 202 -5.76 -17.36 19.91
C THR A 202 -7.20 -17.40 19.46
N ALA A 203 -7.92 -16.27 19.54
CA ALA A 203 -9.31 -16.16 19.10
C ALA A 203 -9.47 -16.51 17.61
N THR A 204 -8.56 -16.05 16.76
CA THR A 204 -8.57 -16.37 15.33
C THR A 204 -8.29 -17.85 15.07
N THR A 205 -7.41 -18.48 15.86
CA THR A 205 -7.10 -19.90 15.75
C THR A 205 -8.29 -20.76 16.18
N ILE A 206 -8.93 -20.42 17.31
CA ILE A 206 -10.15 -21.08 17.79
C ILE A 206 -11.26 -20.95 16.74
N ALA A 207 -11.52 -19.74 16.23
CA ALA A 207 -12.57 -19.50 15.23
C ALA A 207 -12.36 -20.32 13.94
N ARG A 208 -11.11 -20.54 13.53
CA ARG A 208 -10.79 -21.44 12.41
C ARG A 208 -10.99 -22.91 12.76
N GLY A 209 -10.58 -23.33 13.96
CA GLY A 209 -10.75 -24.70 14.44
C GLY A 209 -12.21 -25.10 14.66
N SER A 210 -13.07 -24.15 15.03
CA SER A 210 -14.52 -24.37 15.17
C SER A 210 -15.27 -24.36 13.84
N GLY A 211 -14.61 -23.97 12.73
CA GLY A 211 -15.22 -23.81 11.42
C GLY A 211 -14.62 -24.73 10.35
N SER A 212 -14.74 -26.06 10.52
CA SER A 212 -14.99 -27.05 9.44
C SER A 212 -14.59 -28.47 9.85
N THR A 213 -15.59 -29.34 10.06
CA THR A 213 -15.54 -30.69 9.49
C THR A 213 -16.52 -30.65 8.33
N PRO A 214 -16.09 -30.67 7.05
CA PRO A 214 -17.05 -30.76 5.96
C PRO A 214 -17.78 -32.10 6.06
N PRO A 215 -19.12 -32.15 5.91
CA PRO A 215 -19.84 -33.42 5.89
C PRO A 215 -19.34 -34.25 4.70
N THR A 216 -19.05 -35.53 4.96
CA THR A 216 -18.66 -36.51 3.95
C THR A 216 -19.71 -36.53 2.84
N PRO A 217 -19.34 -36.40 1.56
CA PRO A 217 -20.33 -36.45 0.48
C PRO A 217 -20.94 -37.85 0.42
N GLY A 218 -22.22 -37.96 0.76
CA GLY A 218 -23.02 -39.16 0.49
C GLY A 218 -23.22 -39.36 -1.02
N PRO A 219 -23.52 -40.59 -1.47
CA PRO A 219 -23.58 -40.93 -2.88
C PRO A 219 -24.62 -40.08 -3.64
N THR A 220 -24.15 -39.44 -4.70
CA THR A 220 -24.90 -38.55 -5.59
C THR A 220 -25.97 -39.32 -6.36
N THR A 221 -27.24 -39.11 -6.02
CA THR A 221 -28.36 -39.38 -6.93
C THR A 221 -28.66 -38.09 -7.69
N LYS A 222 -28.56 -38.12 -9.02
CA LYS A 222 -28.94 -37.00 -9.90
C LYS A 222 -30.48 -36.93 -9.98
N PRO A 223 -31.13 -35.80 -9.65
CA PRO A 223 -32.49 -35.55 -10.08
C PRO A 223 -32.47 -34.91 -11.47
N THR A 224 -33.22 -35.55 -12.36
CA THR A 224 -33.62 -35.15 -13.70
C THR A 224 -34.43 -33.85 -13.72
N GLY A 225 -34.08 -32.94 -14.64
CA GLY A 225 -35.02 -32.05 -15.35
C GLY A 225 -35.63 -30.87 -14.58
N TRP A 226 -35.35 -29.65 -15.04
CA TRP A 226 -36.21 -28.48 -14.80
C TRP A 226 -36.71 -27.93 -16.14
N PRO A 227 -38.03 -27.71 -16.31
CA PRO A 227 -38.61 -27.24 -17.55
C PRO A 227 -38.47 -25.72 -17.67
N GLY A 228 -38.31 -25.27 -18.92
CA GLY A 228 -38.21 -23.85 -19.26
C GLY A 228 -39.46 -23.06 -18.88
N ARG A 229 -39.30 -21.74 -18.84
CA ARG A 229 -40.42 -20.81 -18.81
C ARG A 229 -40.11 -19.58 -19.67
N SER A 230 -41.08 -19.35 -20.55
CA SER A 230 -41.39 -18.19 -21.40
C SER A 230 -41.14 -16.83 -20.77
#